data_AF-A0A923XTT7-F1
#
_entry.id   AF-A0A923XTT7-F1
#
_cell.length_a   1.000
_cell.length_b   1.000
_cell.length_c   1.000
_cell.angle_alpha   90.00
_cell.angle_beta   90.00
_cell.angle_gamma   90.00
#
_symmetry.space_group_name_H-M   'P 1'
#
loop_
_entity.id
_entity.type
_entity.pdbx_description
1 polymer ?
#
loop_
_entity_poly.entity_id
_entity_poly.type
_entity_poly.pdbx_seq_one_letter_code
_entity_poly.pdbx_strand_id
1 'polypeptide(L)'
;TDITDAAQNIKGGVAYLNLLMGMFNRDPVLVLAAYNAGEGAVTANNGVPPYAETRDYVPKVLAAWTVAQGLCMSPPELVSDPCVFRIISASN
;
A
#
# COMPACT_ATOMS: atom_id res chain seq x y z
N THR A 1 -13.10 4.25 -15.69
CA THR A 1 -12.36 3.18 -15.02
C THR A 1 -13.30 2.03 -14.84
N ASP A 2 -12.98 0.88 -15.41
CA ASP A 2 -13.66 -0.39 -15.13
C ASP A 2 -12.92 -1.07 -13.97
N ILE A 3 -13.65 -1.40 -12.90
CA ILE A 3 -13.07 -2.06 -11.72
C ILE A 3 -12.76 -3.54 -11.97
N THR A 4 -13.41 -4.15 -12.95
CA THR A 4 -13.29 -5.57 -13.29
C THR A 4 -12.17 -5.85 -14.29
N ASP A 5 -11.71 -4.82 -15.01
CA ASP A 5 -10.50 -4.88 -15.83
C ASP A 5 -9.26 -4.69 -14.95
N ALA A 6 -8.36 -5.68 -14.95
CA ALA A 6 -7.19 -5.69 -14.07
C ALA A 6 -6.26 -4.49 -14.31
N ALA A 7 -6.02 -4.11 -15.57
CA ALA A 7 -5.12 -3.01 -15.90
C ALA A 7 -5.70 -1.66 -15.46
N GLN A 8 -6.99 -1.44 -15.68
CA GLN A 8 -7.68 -0.23 -15.23
C GLN A 8 -7.82 -0.18 -13.70
N ASN A 9 -8.05 -1.31 -13.04
CA ASN A 9 -8.10 -1.40 -11.59
C ASN A 9 -6.77 -0.98 -10.96
N ILE A 10 -5.65 -1.56 -11.41
CA ILE A 10 -4.31 -1.21 -10.94
C ILE A 10 -4.02 0.27 -11.20
N LYS A 11 -4.32 0.77 -12.42
CA LYS A 11 -4.10 2.17 -12.78
C LYS A 11 -4.88 3.12 -11.86
N GLY A 12 -6.15 2.81 -11.59
CA GLY A 12 -7.00 3.61 -10.71
C GLY A 12 -6.51 3.60 -9.26
N GLY A 13 -6.21 2.41 -8.73
CA GLY A 13 -5.72 2.24 -7.36
C GLY A 13 -4.38 2.96 -7.12
N VAL A 14 -3.42 2.81 -8.03
CA VAL A 14 -2.11 3.48 -7.94
C VAL A 14 -2.24 4.99 -8.07
N ALA A 15 -3.12 5.49 -8.95
CA ALA A 15 -3.38 6.92 -9.09
C ALA A 15 -3.95 7.52 -7.79
N TYR A 16 -4.91 6.85 -7.16
CA TYR A 16 -5.49 7.29 -5.89
C TYR A 16 -4.46 7.21 -4.75
N LEU A 17 -3.68 6.12 -4.67
CA LEU A 17 -2.61 5.99 -3.68
C LEU A 17 -1.59 7.12 -3.82
N ASN A 18 -1.18 7.48 -5.04
CA ASN A 18 -0.24 8.58 -5.29
C ASN A 18 -0.79 9.95 -4.85
N LEU A 19 -2.09 10.18 -5.01
CA LEU A 19 -2.76 11.37 -4.48
C LEU A 19 -2.66 11.42 -2.94
N LEU A 20 -2.95 10.31 -2.26
CA LEU A 20 -2.85 10.21 -0.80
C LEU A 20 -1.40 10.39 -0.30
N MET A 21 -0.42 9.83 -1.01
CA MET A 21 1.00 10.02 -0.71
C MET A 21 1.40 11.51 -0.71
N GLY A 22 0.82 12.31 -1.61
CA GLY A 22 1.00 13.76 -1.64
C GLY A 22 0.30 14.46 -0.46
N MET A 23 -0.92 14.04 -0.11
CA MET A 23 -1.69 14.65 0.98
C MET A 23 -1.08 14.43 2.37
N PHE A 24 -0.50 13.25 2.60
CA PHE A 24 -0.02 12.84 3.92
C PHE A 24 1.51 12.80 4.02
N ASN A 25 2.21 13.63 3.24
CA ASN A 25 3.67 13.76 3.27
C ASN A 25 4.43 12.42 3.18
N ARG A 26 3.86 11.46 2.44
CA ARG A 26 4.41 10.10 2.28
C ARG A 26 4.54 9.31 3.58
N ASP A 27 3.81 9.68 4.64
CA ASP A 27 3.70 8.87 5.86
C ASP A 27 2.90 7.59 5.53
N PRO A 28 3.52 6.41 5.57
CA PRO A 28 2.86 5.17 5.14
C PRO A 28 1.68 4.80 6.04
N VAL A 29 1.70 5.17 7.33
CA VAL A 29 0.60 4.87 8.26
C VAL A 29 -0.64 5.67 7.87
N LEU A 30 -0.47 6.98 7.64
CA LEU A 30 -1.58 7.87 7.30
C LEU A 30 -2.11 7.60 5.89
N VAL A 31 -1.23 7.31 4.93
CA VAL A 31 -1.62 6.96 3.56
C VAL A 31 -2.45 5.68 3.53
N LEU A 32 -1.99 4.62 4.21
CA LEU A 32 -2.72 3.35 4.27
C LEU A 32 -4.06 3.49 5.02
N ALA A 33 -4.08 4.27 6.11
CA ALA A 33 -5.31 4.58 6.81
C ALA A 33 -6.31 5.32 5.92
N ALA A 34 -5.85 6.31 5.15
CA ALA A 34 -6.70 7.07 4.23
C ALA A 34 -7.18 6.22 3.04
N TYR A 35 -6.36 5.29 2.55
CA TYR A 35 -6.76 4.39 1.48
C TYR A 35 -7.91 3.46 1.91
N ASN A 36 -7.94 3.04 3.18
CA ASN A 36 -8.99 2.18 3.72
C ASN A 36 -10.21 2.96 4.23
N ALA A 37 -10.00 4.03 5.01
CA ALA A 37 -11.05 4.77 5.71
C ALA A 37 -11.51 6.06 5.02
N GLY A 38 -10.82 6.47 3.95
CA GLY A 38 -10.96 7.78 3.32
C GLY A 38 -10.13 8.87 4.00
N GLU A 39 -9.59 9.79 3.22
CA GLU A 39 -8.73 10.90 3.68
C GLU A 39 -9.45 11.87 4.64
N GLY A 40 -10.78 12.02 4.47
CA GLY A 40 -11.60 12.84 5.36
C GLY A 40 -11.65 12.30 6.78
N ALA A 41 -11.72 10.97 6.96
CA ALA A 41 -11.73 10.34 8.28
C ALA A 41 -10.38 10.52 8.99
N VAL A 42 -9.27 10.39 8.26
CA VAL A 42 -7.92 10.58 8.81
C VAL A 42 -7.71 12.03 9.23
N THR A 43 -8.11 12.99 8.39
CA THR A 43 -8.03 14.43 8.70
C THR A 43 -8.89 14.78 9.92
N ALA A 44 -10.13 14.28 9.99
CA ALA A 44 -11.03 14.55 11.11
C ALA A 44 -10.52 14.00 12.46
N ASN A 45 -9.72 12.94 12.43
CA ASN A 45 -9.15 12.32 13.63
C ASN A 45 -7.69 12.74 13.90
N ASN A 46 -7.09 13.60 13.08
CA ASN A 46 -5.66 13.92 13.12
C ASN A 46 -4.76 12.68 13.19
N GLY A 47 -5.12 11.61 12.46
CA GLY A 47 -4.44 10.33 12.52
C GLY A 47 -5.33 9.16 12.13
N VAL A 48 -4.91 7.94 12.49
CA VAL A 48 -5.68 6.72 12.22
C VAL A 48 -7.01 6.77 12.98
N PRO A 49 -8.17 6.69 12.28
CA PRO A 49 -9.47 6.74 12.93
C PRO A 49 -9.68 5.51 13.84
N PRO A 50 -10.56 5.58 14.86
CA PRO A 50 -10.86 4.48 15.76
C PRO A 50 -11.74 3.39 15.13
N TYR A 51 -11.55 3.10 13.84
CA TYR A 51 -12.20 2.02 13.12
C TYR A 51 -11.37 0.74 13.30
N ALA A 52 -12.00 -0.31 13.83
CA ALA A 52 -11.33 -1.59 14.04
C ALA A 52 -10.69 -2.12 12.74
N GLU A 53 -11.43 -2.06 11.63
CA GLU A 53 -10.95 -2.45 10.31
C GLU A 53 -9.67 -1.70 9.91
N THR A 54 -9.65 -0.36 10.04
CA THR A 54 -8.50 0.44 9.63
C THR A 54 -7.29 0.19 10.53
N ARG A 55 -7.51 0.03 11.83
CA ARG A 55 -6.46 -0.31 12.81
C ARG A 55 -5.85 -1.68 12.56
N ASP A 56 -6.61 -2.63 12.01
CA ASP A 56 -6.12 -3.94 11.59
C ASP A 56 -5.49 -3.92 10.19
N TYR A 57 -6.04 -3.10 9.28
CA TYR A 57 -5.61 -2.99 7.89
C TYR A 57 -4.18 -2.46 7.77
N VAL A 58 -3.86 -1.36 8.46
CA VAL A 58 -2.55 -0.70 8.38
C VAL A 58 -1.39 -1.66 8.72
N PRO A 59 -1.35 -2.31 9.89
CA PRO A 59 -0.25 -3.23 10.22
C PRO A 59 -0.21 -4.45 9.29
N LYS A 60 -1.36 -4.94 8.81
CA LYS A 60 -1.42 -6.06 7.86
C LYS A 60 -0.73 -5.73 6.54
N VAL A 61 -0.97 -4.54 5.98
CA VAL A 61 -0.34 -4.13 4.71
C VAL A 61 1.15 -3.84 4.90
N LEU A 62 1.54 -3.22 6.02
CA LEU A 62 2.96 -3.03 6.34
C LEU A 62 3.71 -4.37 6.48
N ALA A 63 3.12 -5.36 7.15
CA ALA A 63 3.69 -6.69 7.25
C ALA A 63 3.82 -7.38 5.89
N ALA A 64 2.79 -7.29 5.04
CA ALA A 64 2.84 -7.82 3.68
C ALA A 64 3.93 -7.16 2.83
N TRP A 65 4.13 -5.84 2.98
CA TRP A 65 5.21 -5.11 2.32
C TRP A 65 6.59 -5.61 2.77
N THR A 66 6.82 -5.78 4.09
CA THR A 66 8.07 -6.34 4.61
C THR A 66 8.36 -7.74 4.07
N VAL A 67 7.34 -8.61 4.00
CA VAL A 67 7.48 -9.94 3.39
C VAL A 67 7.84 -9.82 1.91
N ALA A 68 7.13 -8.98 1.15
CA ALA A 68 7.39 -8.77 -0.27
C ALA A 68 8.81 -8.27 -0.55
N GLN A 69 9.33 -7.34 0.26
CA GLN A 69 10.72 -6.89 0.17
C GLN A 69 11.72 -8.02 0.38
N GLY A 70 11.45 -8.95 1.29
CA GLY A 70 12.29 -10.12 1.54
C GLY A 70 12.28 -11.15 0.41
N LEU A 71 11.26 -11.14 -0.45
CA LEU A 71 11.19 -11.99 -1.65
C LEU A 71 12.05 -11.45 -2.81
N CYS A 72 12.47 -10.19 -2.74
CA CYS A 72 13.36 -9.59 -3.73
C CYS A 72 14.77 -10.17 -3.62
N MET A 73 15.45 -10.36 -4.75
CA MET A 73 16.87 -10.69 -4.80
C MET A 73 17.71 -9.60 -4.13
N SER A 74 17.36 -8.35 -4.40
CA SER A 74 17.84 -7.15 -3.73
C SER A 74 16.63 -6.45 -3.08
N PRO A 75 16.52 -6.43 -1.74
CA PRO A 75 15.46 -5.70 -1.06
C PRO A 75 15.50 -4.22 -1.46
N PRO A 76 14.39 -3.65 -1.97
CA PRO A 76 14.32 -2.25 -2.33
C PRO A 76 14.41 -1.38 -1.06
N GLU A 77 15.30 -0.38 -1.03
CA GLU A 77 15.41 0.55 0.09
C GLU A 77 14.26 1.57 0.05
N LEU A 78 13.86 2.00 -1.16
CA LEU A 78 12.71 2.85 -1.42
C LEU A 78 11.57 2.08 -2.08
N VAL A 79 10.33 2.54 -1.88
CA VAL A 79 9.13 1.99 -2.57
C VAL A 79 9.25 2.04 -4.11
N SER A 80 10.06 2.95 -4.64
CA SER A 80 10.31 3.10 -6.08
C SER A 80 11.39 2.18 -6.63
N ASP A 81 12.17 1.52 -5.78
CA ASP A 81 13.29 0.71 -6.25
C ASP A 81 12.77 -0.60 -6.88
N PRO A 82 13.42 -1.09 -7.95
CA PRO A 82 12.99 -2.30 -8.64
C PRO A 82 13.20 -3.53 -7.74
N CYS A 83 12.11 -4.25 -7.43
CA CYS A 83 12.18 -5.58 -6.85
C CYS A 83 12.24 -6.64 -7.96
N VAL A 84 13.39 -7.29 -8.11
CA VAL A 84 13.46 -8.55 -8.86
C VAL A 84 13.14 -9.68 -7.90
N PHE A 85 11.93 -10.25 -7.99
CA PHE A 85 11.54 -11.36 -7.13
C PHE A 85 12.41 -12.59 -7.41
N ARG A 86 12.80 -13.32 -6.35
CA ARG A 86 13.37 -14.67 -6.49
C ARG A 86 12.30 -15.55 -7.12
N ILE A 87 12.44 -15.89 -8.41
CA ILE A 87 11.66 -16.98 -8.99
C ILE A 87 12.19 -18.25 -8.33
N ILE A 88 11.47 -18.75 -7.33
CA ILE A 88 11.68 -20.12 -6.85
C ILE A 88 11.22 -20.99 -8.02
N SER A 89 12.15 -21.38 -8.90
CA SER A 89 11.87 -22.45 -9.84
C SER A 89 11.41 -23.64 -9.00
N ALA A 90 10.13 -23.99 -9.12
CA ALA A 90 9.66 -25.30 -8.75
C ALA A 90 10.51 -26.28 -9.56
N SER A 91 11.51 -26.86 -8.89
CA SER A 91 12.30 -27.93 -9.47
C SER A 91 11.35 -29.09 -9.68
N ASN A 92 11.18 -29.49 -10.93
CA ASN A 92 10.45 -30.69 -11.33
C ASN A 92 11.39 -31.90 -11.26
#